data_AF-A0A1D2VCP3-F1
#
_entry.id   AF-A0A1D2VCP3-F1
#
_cell.length_a   1.000
_cell.length_b   1.000
_cell.length_c   1.000
_cell.angle_alpha   90.00
_cell.angle_beta   90.00
_cell.angle_gamma   90.00
#
_symmetry.space_group_name_H-M   'P 1'
#
loop_
_entity.id
_entity.type
_entity.pdbx_description
1 polymer ?
#
loop_
_entity_poly.entity_id
_entity_poly.type
_entity_poly.pdbx_seq_one_letter_code
_entity_poly.pdbx_strand_id
1 'polypeptide(L)'
;TTTLVLGAVGLTSMVIYLLFTELLLPSGDTQVFNRTVTLVENDLECQKLLRMKPGARLKAYGESSENKWTRNRPISSIRKPDPNNPNQELLFMKFHVESEEKIGNVQLEIKSTDIANPEYVYLFLQVDGYKHFIISPPRKVVRIPGKTDNSGFLGIKWGLKKE
;
A
#
# COMPACT_ATOMS: atom_id res chain seq x y z
N THR A 1 19.33 46.25 22.80
CA THR A 1 20.18 45.28 22.07
C THR A 1 19.80 43.85 22.42
N THR A 2 19.63 43.52 23.70
CA THR A 2 19.19 42.20 24.17
C THR A 2 17.84 41.73 23.61
N THR A 3 16.86 42.62 23.49
CA THR A 3 15.54 42.31 22.90
C THR A 3 15.60 41.90 21.43
N LEU A 4 16.46 42.56 20.65
CA LEU A 4 16.69 42.24 19.24
C LEU A 4 17.36 40.86 19.10
N VAL A 5 18.33 40.56 19.97
CA VAL A 5 19.01 39.26 20.00
C VAL A 5 18.03 38.15 20.38
N LEU A 6 17.19 38.36 21.39
CA LEU A 6 16.15 37.42 21.81
C LEU A 6 15.13 37.14 20.68
N GLY A 7 14.68 38.19 19.99
CA GLY A 7 13.77 38.06 18.85
C GLY A 7 14.39 37.29 17.69
N ALA A 8 15.65 37.59 17.35
CA ALA A 8 16.37 36.88 16.29
C ALA A 8 16.56 35.40 16.62
N VAL A 9 16.98 35.09 17.86
CA VAL A 9 17.18 33.70 18.31
C VAL A 9 15.86 32.93 18.28
N GLY A 10 14.76 33.50 18.77
CA GLY A 10 13.44 32.84 18.76
C GLY A 10 12.94 32.53 17.34
N LEU A 11 13.15 33.45 16.40
CA LEU A 11 12.73 33.23 15.01
C LEU A 11 13.60 32.16 14.34
N THR A 12 14.92 32.19 14.55
CA THR A 12 15.82 31.16 14.01
C THR A 12 15.55 29.76 14.58
N SER A 13 15.29 29.64 15.89
CA SER A 13 14.99 28.34 16.50
C SER A 13 13.66 27.77 15.99
N MET A 14 12.65 28.61 15.75
CA MET A 14 11.39 28.19 15.16
C MET A 14 11.55 27.65 13.73
N VAL A 15 12.35 28.32 12.90
CA VAL A 15 12.64 27.85 11.53
C VAL A 15 13.40 26.52 11.57
N ILE A 16 14.43 26.41 12.42
CA ILE A 16 15.19 25.16 12.61
C ILE A 16 14.26 24.03 13.06
N TYR A 17 13.34 24.30 13.99
CA TYR A 17 12.37 23.33 14.45
C TYR A 17 11.46 22.82 13.32
N LEU A 18 10.90 23.72 12.51
CA LEU A 18 10.05 23.35 11.38
C LEU A 18 10.82 22.48 10.36
N LEU A 19 12.03 22.88 9.99
CA LEU A 19 12.88 22.08 9.08
C LEU A 19 13.21 20.71 9.67
N PHE A 20 13.52 20.65 10.96
CA PHE A 20 13.80 19.39 11.63
C PHE A 20 12.58 18.48 11.67
N THR A 21 11.38 19.02 11.94
CA THR A 21 10.14 18.23 11.90
C THR A 21 9.81 17.74 10.50
N GLU A 22 10.07 18.51 9.45
CA GLU A 22 9.87 18.06 8.07
C GLU A 22 10.86 16.96 7.68
N LEU A 23 12.14 17.09 8.07
CA LEU A 23 13.17 16.07 7.78
C LEU A 23 12.95 14.78 8.58
N LEU A 24 12.41 14.89 9.79
CA LEU A 24 12.04 13.76 10.64
C LEU A 24 10.63 13.22 10.40
N LEU A 25 9.95 13.68 9.36
CA LEU A 25 8.87 12.93 8.72
C LEU A 25 9.50 12.12 7.56
N PRO A 26 10.35 11.10 7.83
CA PRO A 26 10.87 10.28 6.76
C PRO A 26 9.67 9.73 6.01
N SER A 27 9.61 9.98 4.72
CA SER A 27 8.57 9.43 3.87
C SER A 27 8.74 7.90 3.88
N GLY A 28 7.93 7.22 4.70
CA GLY A 28 7.91 5.75 4.81
C GLY A 28 7.66 5.05 3.46
N ASP A 29 7.25 5.79 2.44
CA ASP A 29 7.03 5.31 1.07
C ASP A 29 8.25 4.62 0.47
N THR A 30 9.45 5.18 0.62
CA THR A 30 10.67 4.56 0.06
C THR A 30 11.05 3.28 0.79
N GLN A 31 10.89 3.25 2.12
CA GLN A 31 11.13 2.07 2.94
C GLN A 31 10.12 0.97 2.63
N VAL A 32 8.84 1.32 2.54
CA VAL A 32 7.74 0.43 2.11
C VAL A 32 8.05 -0.16 0.74
N PHE A 33 8.43 0.67 -0.22
CA PHE A 33 8.77 0.23 -1.57
C PHE A 33 9.93 -0.77 -1.56
N ASN A 34 11.06 -0.43 -0.95
CA ASN A 34 12.24 -1.30 -0.91
C ASN A 34 11.95 -2.62 -0.18
N ARG A 35 11.21 -2.57 0.93
CA ARG A 35 10.78 -3.77 1.67
C ARG A 35 9.86 -4.64 0.82
N THR A 36 8.91 -4.05 0.11
CA THR A 36 8.00 -4.78 -0.78
C THR A 36 8.76 -5.43 -1.93
N VAL A 37 9.70 -4.72 -2.57
CA VAL A 37 10.54 -5.28 -3.64
C VAL A 37 11.29 -6.50 -3.12
N THR A 38 11.90 -6.40 -1.94
CA THR A 38 12.61 -7.52 -1.30
C THR A 38 11.68 -8.71 -1.02
N LEU A 39 10.43 -8.46 -0.61
CA LEU A 39 9.43 -9.51 -0.40
C LEU A 39 9.08 -10.22 -1.72
N VAL A 40 8.90 -9.47 -2.82
CA VAL A 40 8.61 -10.02 -4.15
C VAL A 40 9.81 -10.80 -4.69
N GLU A 41 11.03 -10.31 -4.47
CA GLU A 41 12.28 -11.00 -4.87
C GLU A 41 12.44 -12.34 -4.16
N ASN A 42 12.06 -12.44 -2.89
CA ASN A 42 12.22 -13.66 -2.09
C ASN A 42 11.10 -14.70 -2.29
N ASP A 43 9.96 -14.34 -2.87
CA ASP A 43 8.83 -15.27 -3.07
C ASP A 43 9.06 -16.21 -4.28
N LEU A 44 8.98 -17.52 -4.03
CA LEU A 44 9.28 -18.54 -5.03
C LEU A 44 8.30 -18.53 -6.22
N GLU A 45 7.02 -18.25 -5.97
CA GLU A 45 6.01 -18.21 -7.02
C GLU A 45 6.13 -16.94 -7.87
N CYS A 46 6.44 -15.79 -7.25
CA CYS A 46 6.84 -14.58 -7.98
C CYS A 46 8.05 -14.81 -8.89
N GLN A 47 9.09 -15.48 -8.38
CA GLN A 47 10.28 -15.83 -9.18
C GLN A 47 9.91 -16.68 -10.40
N LYS A 48 9.03 -17.68 -10.25
CA LYS A 48 8.55 -18.51 -11.35
C LYS A 48 7.76 -17.70 -12.39
N LEU A 49 6.84 -16.85 -11.94
CA LEU A 49 6.01 -16.03 -12.83
C LEU A 49 6.83 -15.02 -13.63
N LEU A 50 7.81 -14.38 -12.98
CA LEU A 50 8.73 -13.44 -13.62
C LEU A 50 9.87 -14.12 -14.37
N ARG A 51 9.95 -15.46 -14.35
CA ARG A 51 11.01 -16.27 -14.95
C ARG A 51 12.41 -15.84 -14.52
N MET A 52 12.55 -15.57 -13.22
CA MET A 52 13.82 -15.13 -12.66
C MET A 52 14.74 -16.30 -12.39
N LYS A 53 16.04 -16.05 -12.56
CA LYS A 53 17.09 -16.93 -12.03
C LYS A 53 17.16 -16.75 -10.50
N PRO A 54 17.38 -17.82 -9.73
CA PRO A 54 17.58 -17.72 -8.29
C PRO A 54 18.74 -16.75 -7.97
N GLY A 55 18.52 -15.78 -7.09
CA GLY A 55 19.52 -14.78 -6.70
C GLY A 55 19.69 -13.60 -7.67
N ALA A 56 18.92 -13.53 -8.75
CA ALA A 56 18.86 -12.33 -9.59
C ALA A 56 18.12 -11.19 -8.88
N ARG A 57 18.52 -9.95 -9.15
CA ARG A 57 17.90 -8.74 -8.60
C ARG A 57 16.87 -8.17 -9.57
N LEU A 58 15.72 -7.74 -9.06
CA LEU A 58 14.69 -7.07 -9.85
C LEU A 58 15.01 -5.60 -10.04
N LYS A 59 14.69 -5.08 -11.24
CA LYS A 59 14.49 -3.64 -11.41
C LYS A 59 13.08 -3.30 -10.96
N ALA A 60 12.93 -2.22 -10.20
CA ALA A 60 11.64 -1.73 -9.77
C ALA A 60 11.56 -0.22 -9.98
N TYR A 61 10.41 0.27 -10.45
CA TYR A 61 10.18 1.68 -10.75
C TYR A 61 8.70 2.03 -10.62
N GLY A 62 8.38 3.30 -10.37
CA GLY A 62 7.00 3.76 -10.20
C GLY A 62 6.15 3.73 -11.48
N GLU A 63 4.87 4.06 -11.37
CA GLU A 63 4.00 4.20 -12.54
C GLU A 63 4.43 5.39 -13.42
N SER A 64 4.19 5.28 -14.74
CA SER A 64 4.38 6.42 -15.62
C SER A 64 3.30 7.47 -15.36
N SER A 65 3.71 8.72 -15.22
CA SER A 65 2.76 9.85 -15.19
C SER A 65 1.94 9.90 -16.48
N GLU A 66 0.73 10.48 -16.41
CA GLU A 66 -0.17 10.69 -17.56
C GLU A 66 0.49 11.45 -18.72
N ASN A 67 1.54 12.23 -18.44
CA ASN A 67 2.32 12.90 -19.45
C ASN A 67 3.29 11.95 -20.18
N LYS A 68 3.01 11.69 -21.46
CA LYS A 68 3.82 10.83 -22.34
C LYS A 68 5.28 11.28 -22.54
N TRP A 69 5.60 12.54 -22.26
CA TRP A 69 6.95 13.11 -22.40
C TRP A 69 7.81 12.92 -21.15
N THR A 70 7.19 12.53 -20.04
CA THR A 70 7.86 12.35 -18.76
C THR A 70 8.59 11.01 -18.74
N ARG A 71 9.92 11.07 -18.70
CA ARG A 71 10.80 9.87 -18.61
C ARG A 71 10.99 9.37 -17.18
N ASN A 72 10.85 10.26 -16.19
CA ASN A 72 10.98 9.86 -14.80
C ASN A 72 9.76 9.00 -14.38
N ARG A 73 10.02 8.02 -13.51
CA ARG A 73 9.01 7.12 -12.95
C ARG A 73 9.11 7.14 -11.43
N PRO A 74 8.70 8.25 -10.80
CA PRO A 74 8.79 8.39 -9.35
C PRO A 74 7.84 7.40 -8.66
N ILE A 75 8.26 6.91 -7.50
CA ILE A 75 7.41 6.10 -6.63
C ILE A 75 6.33 7.03 -6.06
N SER A 76 5.08 6.62 -6.15
CA SER A 76 3.93 7.37 -5.64
C SER A 76 3.07 6.46 -4.77
N SER A 77 2.58 7.01 -3.66
CA SER A 77 1.63 6.36 -2.78
C SER A 77 0.41 7.28 -2.57
N ILE A 78 -0.73 6.66 -2.34
CA ILE A 78 -1.99 7.35 -2.06
C ILE A 78 -2.41 6.95 -0.64
N ARG A 79 -2.56 7.94 0.24
CA ARG A 79 -3.08 7.73 1.61
C ARG A 79 -4.57 8.03 1.63
N LYS A 80 -5.35 7.16 2.26
CA LYS A 80 -6.79 7.33 2.45
C LYS A 80 -7.17 6.92 3.88
N PRO A 81 -8.15 7.56 4.52
CA PRO A 81 -8.65 7.09 5.81
C PRO A 81 -9.28 5.70 5.67
N ASP A 82 -9.07 4.82 6.66
CA ASP A 82 -9.73 3.51 6.70
C ASP A 82 -11.24 3.70 6.96
N PRO A 83 -12.14 3.17 6.10
CA PRO A 83 -13.58 3.28 6.34
C PRO A 83 -14.04 2.60 7.63
N ASN A 84 -13.29 1.63 8.18
CA ASN A 84 -13.64 0.97 9.44
C ASN A 84 -13.10 1.70 10.66
N ASN A 85 -12.03 2.47 10.50
CA ASN A 85 -11.38 3.19 11.59
C ASN A 85 -10.87 4.55 11.09
N PRO A 86 -11.57 5.66 11.38
CA PRO A 86 -11.20 6.97 10.87
C PRO A 86 -9.85 7.49 11.42
N ASN A 87 -9.34 6.89 12.50
CA ASN A 87 -8.04 7.23 13.09
C ASN A 87 -6.87 6.48 12.43
N GLN A 88 -7.13 5.59 11.48
CA GLN A 88 -6.11 4.83 10.76
C GLN A 88 -6.09 5.23 9.30
N GLU A 89 -4.87 5.35 8.75
CA GLU A 89 -4.66 5.62 7.34
C GLU A 89 -4.24 4.35 6.59
N LEU A 90 -4.81 4.15 5.42
CA LEU A 90 -4.45 3.14 4.45
C LEU A 90 -3.55 3.75 3.39
N LEU A 91 -2.40 3.14 3.19
CA LEU A 91 -1.44 3.50 2.15
C LEU A 91 -1.59 2.52 0.99
N PHE A 92 -1.92 3.06 -0.18
CA PHE A 92 -1.97 2.34 -1.44
C PHE A 92 -0.75 2.68 -2.27
N MET A 93 -0.05 1.67 -2.77
CA MET A 93 1.09 1.88 -3.65
C MET A 93 1.00 0.93 -4.85
N LYS A 94 1.41 1.44 -6.01
CA LYS A 94 1.50 0.69 -7.25
C LYS A 94 2.81 1.00 -7.92
N PHE A 95 3.47 -0.04 -8.40
CA PHE A 95 4.73 0.09 -9.10
C PHE A 95 4.95 -1.11 -10.01
N HIS A 96 5.95 -1.01 -10.87
CA HIS A 96 6.34 -2.06 -11.79
C HIS A 96 7.62 -2.72 -11.33
N VAL A 97 7.71 -4.02 -11.57
CA VAL A 97 8.93 -4.81 -11.43
C VAL A 97 9.30 -5.42 -12.78
N GLU A 98 10.57 -5.45 -13.09
CA GLU A 98 11.11 -5.92 -14.35
C GLU A 98 12.23 -6.92 -14.09
N SER A 99 12.06 -8.11 -14.66
CA SER A 99 13.09 -9.14 -14.79
C SER A 99 13.72 -9.07 -16.19
N GLU A 100 14.69 -9.94 -16.47
CA GLU A 100 15.29 -10.06 -17.81
C GLU A 100 14.26 -10.42 -18.90
N GLU A 101 13.17 -11.10 -18.55
CA GLU A 101 12.19 -11.63 -19.51
C GLU A 101 10.80 -11.01 -19.39
N LYS A 102 10.38 -10.59 -18.19
CA LYS A 102 8.99 -10.26 -17.88
C LYS A 102 8.89 -8.97 -17.06
N ILE A 103 7.79 -8.26 -17.29
CA ILE A 103 7.40 -7.10 -16.52
C ILE A 103 6.14 -7.45 -15.73
N GLY A 104 6.16 -7.15 -14.44
CA GLY A 104 5.06 -7.33 -13.52
C GLY A 104 4.58 -6.01 -12.93
N ASN A 105 3.31 -5.98 -12.55
CA ASN A 105 2.70 -4.88 -11.82
C ASN A 105 2.47 -5.34 -10.38
N VAL A 106 3.01 -4.60 -9.42
CA VAL A 106 2.81 -4.85 -8.00
C VAL A 106 1.79 -3.85 -7.47
N GLN A 107 0.81 -4.35 -6.73
CA GLN A 107 -0.14 -3.53 -6.01
C GLN A 107 -0.21 -3.97 -4.56
N LEU A 108 -0.22 -3.00 -3.66
CA LEU A 108 -0.22 -3.24 -2.23
C LEU A 108 -1.10 -2.23 -1.51
N GLU A 109 -1.62 -2.69 -0.39
CA GLU A 109 -2.33 -1.89 0.59
C GLU A 109 -1.74 -2.17 1.96
N ILE A 110 -1.42 -1.11 2.70
CA ILE A 110 -0.79 -1.17 4.02
C ILE A 110 -1.64 -0.36 4.99
N LYS A 111 -1.84 -0.89 6.19
CA LYS A 111 -2.33 -0.12 7.32
C LYS A 111 -1.16 0.63 7.95
N SER A 112 -1.20 1.95 7.86
CA SER A 112 -0.17 2.84 8.39
C SER A 112 -0.32 2.91 9.92
N THR A 113 0.15 1.88 10.62
CA THR A 113 0.20 1.84 12.09
C THR A 113 1.54 2.35 12.61
N ASP A 114 2.64 2.02 11.92
CA ASP A 114 4.01 2.36 12.33
C ASP A 114 4.90 2.58 11.10
N ILE A 115 5.85 3.52 11.22
CA ILE A 115 6.85 3.83 10.19
C ILE A 115 7.84 2.66 10.06
N ALA A 116 8.20 2.03 11.19
CA ALA A 116 9.22 0.98 11.19
C ALA A 116 8.70 -0.36 10.65
N ASN A 117 7.45 -0.71 10.98
CA ASN A 117 6.84 -1.99 10.61
C ASN A 117 5.48 -1.80 9.94
N PRO A 118 5.45 -1.62 8.61
CA PRO A 118 4.20 -1.58 7.87
C PRO A 118 3.45 -2.92 7.95
N GLU A 119 2.16 -2.86 8.25
CA GLU A 119 1.26 -4.01 8.25
C GLU A 119 0.55 -4.11 6.89
N TYR A 120 0.87 -5.14 6.11
CA TYR A 120 0.26 -5.34 4.80
C TYR A 120 -1.16 -5.89 4.94
N VAL A 121 -2.13 -5.21 4.35
CA VAL A 121 -3.50 -5.73 4.17
C VAL A 121 -3.53 -6.73 3.04
N TYR A 122 -2.90 -6.40 1.91
CA TYR A 122 -2.63 -7.33 0.83
C TYR A 122 -1.39 -6.90 0.04
N LEU A 123 -0.80 -7.88 -0.63
CA LEU A 123 0.28 -7.69 -1.58
C LEU A 123 0.14 -8.72 -2.69
N PHE A 124 0.03 -8.26 -3.93
CA PHE A 124 -0.01 -9.16 -5.07
C PHE A 124 0.84 -8.66 -6.23
N LEU A 125 1.32 -9.62 -7.00
CA LEU A 125 2.04 -9.42 -8.24
C LEU A 125 1.14 -9.87 -9.39
N GLN A 126 1.06 -9.07 -10.44
CA GLN A 126 0.39 -9.42 -11.68
C GLN A 126 1.37 -9.45 -12.85
N VAL A 127 1.46 -10.58 -13.55
CA VAL A 127 2.32 -10.79 -14.74
C VAL A 127 1.46 -11.40 -15.85
N ASP A 128 1.39 -10.78 -17.02
CA ASP A 128 0.65 -11.29 -18.20
C ASP A 128 -0.78 -11.78 -17.92
N GLY A 129 -1.49 -11.14 -16.98
CA GLY A 129 -2.85 -11.50 -16.59
C GLY A 129 -2.95 -12.54 -15.46
N TYR A 130 -1.86 -13.20 -15.10
CA TYR A 130 -1.80 -14.04 -13.90
C TYR A 130 -1.59 -13.17 -12.66
N LYS A 131 -2.36 -13.43 -11.60
CA LYS A 131 -2.25 -12.75 -10.31
C LYS A 131 -1.81 -13.73 -9.24
N HIS A 132 -0.72 -13.41 -8.55
CA HIS A 132 -0.22 -14.16 -7.41
C HIS A 132 -0.24 -13.28 -6.16
N PHE A 133 -0.84 -13.80 -5.09
CA PHE A 133 -0.93 -13.12 -3.81
C PHE A 133 0.19 -13.63 -2.91
N ILE A 134 1.14 -12.76 -2.59
CA ILE A 134 2.16 -13.03 -1.56
C ILE A 134 1.50 -12.92 -0.18
N ILE A 135 0.70 -11.87 0.00
CA ILE A 135 -0.09 -11.64 1.21
C ILE A 135 -1.54 -11.57 0.79
N SER A 136 -2.30 -12.61 1.15
CA SER A 136 -3.72 -12.70 0.85
C SER A 136 -4.48 -11.66 1.68
N PRO A 137 -5.45 -10.94 1.08
CA PRO A 137 -6.34 -10.09 1.86
C PRO A 137 -7.06 -10.92 2.93
N PRO A 138 -7.40 -10.32 4.09
CA PRO A 138 -8.28 -10.97 5.05
C PRO A 138 -9.57 -11.33 4.32
N ARG A 139 -9.95 -12.61 4.37
CA ARG A 139 -11.16 -13.12 3.72
C ARG A 139 -12.34 -12.35 4.30
N LYS A 140 -12.83 -11.33 3.58
CA LYS A 140 -14.12 -10.71 3.92
C LYS A 140 -15.14 -11.81 3.77
N VAL A 141 -15.70 -12.27 4.89
CA VAL A 141 -16.87 -13.14 4.85
C VAL A 141 -17.92 -12.33 4.12
N VAL A 142 -18.15 -12.68 2.85
CA VAL A 142 -19.20 -12.06 2.05
C VAL A 142 -20.50 -12.40 2.77
N ARG A 143 -20.98 -11.46 3.60
CA ARG A 143 -22.35 -11.48 4.06
C ARG A 143 -23.15 -11.15 2.81
N ILE A 144 -23.59 -12.19 2.11
CA ILE A 144 -24.47 -12.06 0.94
C ILE A 144 -25.67 -11.25 1.43
N PRO A 145 -25.85 -9.99 0.98
CA PRO A 145 -26.99 -9.18 1.37
C PRO A 145 -28.20 -9.81 0.70
N GLY A 146 -28.95 -10.62 1.45
CA GLY A 146 -30.04 -11.43 0.92
C GLY A 146 -30.18 -12.82 1.53
N LYS A 147 -29.17 -13.36 2.23
CA LYS A 147 -29.38 -14.51 3.12
C LYS A 147 -29.84 -14.02 4.49
N THR A 148 -30.98 -13.34 4.49
CA THR A 148 -31.75 -13.18 5.72
C THR A 148 -32.36 -14.53 6.03
N ASP A 149 -32.09 -15.08 7.21
CA ASP A 149 -32.89 -16.15 7.76
C ASP A 149 -34.34 -15.65 7.87
N ASN A 150 -35.20 -16.09 6.94
CA ASN A 150 -36.65 -16.01 7.02
C ASN A 150 -37.26 -14.62 7.35
N SER A 151 -36.82 -13.54 6.70
CA SER A 151 -37.63 -12.31 6.66
C SER A 151 -38.63 -12.40 5.51
N GLY A 152 -39.81 -12.92 5.83
CA GLY A 152 -40.96 -12.90 4.94
C GLY A 152 -41.37 -11.48 4.51
N PHE A 153 -42.01 -11.37 3.35
CA PHE A 153 -42.70 -10.15 2.93
C PHE A 153 -43.92 -9.93 3.84
N LEU A 154 -44.06 -8.72 4.41
CA LEU A 154 -45.18 -8.33 5.29
C LEU A 154 -45.38 -9.23 6.52
N GLY A 155 -44.31 -9.85 7.05
CA GLY A 155 -44.37 -10.70 8.23
C GLY A 155 -44.78 -12.15 7.98
N ILE A 156 -45.02 -12.54 6.71
CA ILE A 156 -45.44 -13.91 6.36
C ILE A 156 -44.22 -14.74 5.96
N LYS A 157 -43.85 -15.71 6.80
CA LYS A 157 -42.73 -16.61 6.54
C LYS A 157 -43.13 -17.73 5.58
N TRP A 158 -42.83 -17.55 4.30
CA TRP A 158 -42.96 -18.60 3.28
C TRP A 158 -41.74 -19.54 3.33
N GLY A 159 -41.67 -20.38 4.36
CA GLY A 159 -40.66 -21.42 4.49
C GLY A 159 -41.32 -22.78 4.66
N LEU A 160 -40.89 -23.77 3.88
CA LEU A 160 -41.27 -25.17 4.06
C LEU A 160 -40.91 -25.60 5.50
N LYS A 161 -41.94 -25.92 6.29
CA LYS A 161 -41.76 -26.55 7.59
C LYS A 161 -41.19 -27.95 7.32
N LYS A 162 -39.91 -28.16 7.64
CA LYS A 162 -39.37 -29.52 7.73
C LYS A 162 -40.09 -30.22 8.88
N GLU A 163 -40.79 -31.30 8.56
CA GLU A 163 -41.29 -32.28 9.54
C GLU A 163 -40.12 -33.05 10.15
#